data_AF-A0A850XLE4-F1
#
_entry.id   AF-A0A850XLE4-F1
#
_cell.length_a   1.000
_cell.length_b   1.000
_cell.length_c   1.000
_cell.angle_alpha   90.00
_cell.angle_beta   90.00
_cell.angle_gamma   90.00
#
_symmetry.space_group_name_H-M   'P 1'
#
loop_
_entity.id
_entity.type
_entity.pdbx_description
1 polymer ?
#
loop_
_entity_poly.entity_id
_entity_poly.type
_entity_poly.pdbx_seq_one_letter_code
_entity_poly.pdbx_strand_id
1 'polypeptide(L)'
;TADFLLTLALPVKIIVDLGVASWRLRIFHCQVTASFIYLNMYLSIIFLGFVSIDRCLQLVHSSKIYRIQEPGFAKMLSAVVWAMVLLITVPNMAIPIKTIEERSGAGCIDFKTKFGRDWHVFTNFICTAIFLNFSAVILISNFLVVRQLYRNKYSESYSSAKKALTSILLVTAGYLLCFVPYHIVRIPYTLSQSDTITSCSLKQALFKAKESTMLFAVSNLCFDPILYYHLSKSFRLKFTETFTSPREENAPTEGGHHTTSQQTQKH
;
A
#
# COMPACT_ATOMS: atom_id res chain seq x y z
N THR A 1 2.09 0.64 10.89
CA THR A 1 2.02 -0.70 11.50
C THR A 1 2.17 -1.80 10.48
N ALA A 2 1.41 -1.81 9.39
CA ALA A 2 1.52 -2.85 8.36
C ALA A 2 2.93 -2.94 7.76
N ASP A 3 3.57 -1.80 7.45
CA ASP A 3 4.90 -1.81 6.80
C ASP A 3 5.98 -2.29 7.76
N PHE A 4 5.87 -1.97 9.04
CA PHE A 4 6.76 -2.48 10.07
C PHE A 4 6.67 -4.02 10.18
N LEU A 5 5.45 -4.57 10.19
CA LEU A 5 5.25 -6.03 10.19
C LEU A 5 5.83 -6.68 8.93
N LEU A 6 5.70 -6.02 7.78
CA LEU A 6 6.33 -6.47 6.54
C LEU A 6 7.85 -6.46 6.65
N THR A 7 8.47 -5.37 7.13
CA THR A 7 9.92 -5.27 7.31
C THR A 7 10.46 -6.37 8.21
N LEU A 8 9.74 -6.73 9.28
CA LEU A 8 10.10 -7.87 10.14
C LEU A 8 9.95 -9.23 9.44
N ALA A 9 9.02 -9.35 8.50
CA ALA A 9 8.79 -10.57 7.73
C ALA A 9 9.86 -10.80 6.64
N LEU A 10 10.46 -9.74 6.08
CA LEU A 10 11.39 -9.84 4.95
C LEU A 10 12.64 -10.71 5.20
N PRO A 11 13.36 -10.60 6.33
CA PRO A 11 14.54 -11.43 6.59
C PRO A 11 14.24 -12.93 6.52
N VAL A 12 13.10 -13.35 7.11
CA VAL A 12 12.68 -14.75 7.09
C VAL A 12 12.36 -15.20 5.66
N LYS A 13 11.68 -14.36 4.87
CA LYS A 13 11.42 -14.64 3.45
C LYS A 13 12.71 -14.85 2.67
N ILE A 14 13.68 -13.95 2.84
CA ILE A 14 14.98 -14.01 2.14
C ILE A 14 15.71 -15.32 2.46
N ILE A 15 15.76 -15.72 3.73
CA ILE A 15 16.42 -16.97 4.16
C ILE A 15 15.74 -18.20 3.52
N VAL A 16 14.41 -18.18 3.39
CA VAL A 16 13.64 -19.24 2.72
C VAL A 16 13.89 -19.25 1.21
N ASP A 17 13.90 -18.10 0.56
CA ASP A 17 14.12 -17.97 -0.88
C ASP A 17 15.54 -18.38 -1.30
N LEU A 18 16.54 -18.13 -0.44
CA LEU A 18 17.93 -18.57 -0.64
C LEU A 18 18.13 -20.09 -0.47
N GLY A 19 17.11 -20.82 -0.01
CA GLY A 19 17.19 -22.26 0.20
C GLY A 19 18.02 -22.69 1.41
N VAL A 20 18.45 -21.75 2.25
CA VAL A 20 19.25 -22.02 3.47
C VAL A 20 18.39 -22.13 4.73
N ALA A 21 17.06 -21.98 4.60
CA ALA A 21 16.13 -22.11 5.72
C ALA A 21 16.00 -23.55 6.22
N SER A 22 16.09 -23.72 7.54
CA SER A 22 15.75 -24.99 8.20
C SER A 22 14.28 -25.37 7.98
N TRP A 23 13.94 -26.66 8.11
CA TRP A 23 12.56 -27.14 7.98
C TRP A 23 11.57 -26.41 8.89
N ARG A 24 11.99 -26.12 10.14
CA ARG A 24 11.19 -25.33 11.11
C ARG A 24 10.97 -23.89 10.64
N LEU A 25 11.98 -23.25 10.06
CA LEU A 25 11.87 -21.88 9.56
C LEU A 25 10.95 -21.81 8.32
N ARG A 26 10.95 -22.83 7.47
CA ARG A 26 10.01 -22.95 6.35
C ARG A 26 8.57 -23.07 6.83
N ILE A 27 8.32 -23.86 7.86
CA ILE A 27 6.99 -23.96 8.50
C ILE A 27 6.58 -22.60 9.08
N PHE A 28 7.46 -21.95 9.84
CA PHE A 28 7.22 -20.62 10.39
C PHE A 28 6.91 -19.59 9.30
N HIS A 29 7.64 -19.62 8.19
CA HIS A 29 7.37 -18.76 7.04
C HIS A 29 5.95 -18.98 6.50
N CYS A 30 5.53 -20.24 6.30
CA CYS A 30 4.20 -20.56 5.81
C CYS A 30 3.07 -20.17 6.76
N GLN A 31 3.33 -20.13 8.08
CA GLN A 31 2.34 -19.82 9.12
C GLN A 31 2.34 -18.39 9.61
N VAL A 32 3.40 -17.62 9.41
CA VAL A 32 3.54 -16.28 10.03
C VAL A 32 3.98 -15.27 9.00
N THR A 33 5.16 -15.49 8.42
CA THR A 33 5.77 -14.54 7.49
C THR A 33 4.91 -14.31 6.25
N ALA A 34 4.45 -15.39 5.62
CA ALA A 34 3.69 -15.31 4.38
C ALA A 34 2.42 -14.47 4.56
N SER A 35 1.68 -14.63 5.66
CA SER A 35 0.44 -13.84 5.81
C SER A 35 0.62 -12.47 6.43
N PHE A 36 1.76 -12.15 7.05
CA PHE A 36 2.12 -10.75 7.25
C PHE A 36 2.37 -10.03 5.91
N ILE A 37 2.99 -10.70 4.94
CA ILE A 37 3.18 -10.12 3.61
C ILE A 37 1.82 -9.92 2.92
N TYR A 38 0.93 -10.92 2.96
CA TYR A 38 -0.43 -10.77 2.42
C TYR A 38 -1.23 -9.69 3.15
N LEU A 39 -1.15 -9.64 4.48
CA LEU A 39 -1.83 -8.62 5.28
C LEU A 39 -1.38 -7.22 4.87
N ASN A 40 -0.06 -6.98 4.77
CA ASN A 40 0.45 -5.70 4.30
C ASN A 40 -0.08 -5.38 2.90
N MET A 41 0.03 -6.31 1.96
CA MET A 41 -0.41 -6.11 0.58
C MET A 41 -1.89 -5.71 0.50
N TYR A 42 -2.78 -6.41 1.20
CA TYR A 42 -4.22 -6.13 1.16
C TYR A 42 -4.59 -4.85 1.91
N LEU A 43 -3.94 -4.55 3.04
CA LEU A 43 -4.12 -3.27 3.70
C LEU A 43 -3.72 -2.12 2.78
N SER A 44 -2.56 -2.21 2.11
CA SER A 44 -2.10 -1.20 1.17
C SER A 44 -3.06 -1.02 0.00
N ILE A 45 -3.55 -2.11 -0.62
CA ILE A 45 -4.57 -2.04 -1.69
C ILE A 45 -5.82 -1.29 -1.23
N ILE A 46 -6.35 -1.63 -0.06
CA ILE A 46 -7.57 -1.03 0.48
C ILE A 46 -7.35 0.45 0.82
N PHE A 47 -6.26 0.78 1.51
CA PHE A 47 -5.95 2.16 1.89
C PHE A 47 -5.67 3.05 0.68
N LEU A 48 -4.95 2.57 -0.33
CA LEU A 48 -4.73 3.31 -1.58
C LEU A 48 -6.06 3.58 -2.29
N GLY A 49 -6.97 2.61 -2.28
CA GLY A 49 -8.33 2.80 -2.78
C GLY A 49 -9.11 3.89 -2.04
N PHE A 50 -9.05 3.91 -0.71
CA PHE A 50 -9.67 4.99 0.08
C PHE A 50 -9.03 6.35 -0.16
N VAL A 51 -7.71 6.41 -0.31
CA VAL A 51 -7.00 7.64 -0.70
C VAL A 51 -7.48 8.12 -2.08
N SER A 52 -7.63 7.22 -3.07
CA SER A 52 -8.17 7.58 -4.38
C SER A 52 -9.61 8.12 -4.30
N ILE A 53 -10.47 7.50 -3.48
CA ILE A 53 -11.84 7.98 -3.24
C ILE A 53 -11.83 9.36 -2.59
N ASP A 54 -11.08 9.56 -1.50
CA ASP A 54 -11.00 10.86 -0.80
C ASP A 54 -10.58 11.98 -1.76
N ARG A 55 -9.56 11.73 -2.59
CA ARG A 55 -9.10 12.72 -3.58
C ARG A 55 -10.11 12.96 -4.69
N CYS A 56 -10.82 11.93 -5.13
CA CYS A 56 -11.92 12.09 -6.09
C CYS A 56 -13.06 12.94 -5.50
N LEU A 57 -13.46 12.67 -4.26
CA LEU A 57 -14.50 13.40 -3.56
C LEU A 57 -14.14 14.88 -3.36
N GLN A 58 -12.90 15.17 -2.95
CA GLN A 58 -12.40 16.55 -2.81
C GLN A 58 -12.48 17.35 -4.13
N LEU A 59 -12.33 16.69 -5.27
CA LEU A 59 -12.37 17.31 -6.59
C LEU A 59 -13.77 17.50 -7.15
N VAL A 60 -14.65 16.52 -6.92
CA VAL A 60 -16.04 16.56 -7.45
C VAL A 60 -16.92 17.43 -6.56
N HIS A 61 -16.76 17.36 -5.24
CA HIS A 61 -17.54 18.11 -4.27
C HIS A 61 -16.64 19.08 -3.51
N SER A 62 -16.88 20.39 -3.70
CA SER A 62 -16.23 21.45 -2.92
C SER A 62 -16.39 21.14 -1.43
N SER A 63 -15.25 20.94 -0.75
CA SER A 63 -15.07 20.14 0.46
C SER A 63 -15.71 20.71 1.73
N LYS A 64 -17.04 20.81 1.80
CA LYS A 64 -17.71 21.36 2.98
C LYS A 64 -18.32 20.33 3.94
N ILE A 65 -18.70 19.12 3.52
CA ILE A 65 -19.48 18.22 4.39
C ILE A 65 -19.27 16.73 4.05
N TYR A 66 -18.09 16.15 4.32
CA TYR A 66 -17.96 14.70 4.29
C TYR A 66 -17.32 14.14 5.55
N ARG A 67 -18.14 13.38 6.29
CA ARG A 67 -17.79 12.61 7.51
C ARG A 67 -16.61 11.66 7.32
N ILE A 68 -16.25 11.34 6.07
CA ILE A 68 -15.10 10.49 5.72
C ILE A 68 -13.74 11.14 6.06
N GLN A 69 -13.69 12.46 6.15
CA GLN A 69 -12.47 13.22 6.50
C GLN A 69 -12.31 13.42 8.01
N GLU A 70 -13.31 13.03 8.80
CA GLU A 70 -13.17 13.09 10.25
C GLU A 70 -12.16 12.04 10.73
N PRO A 71 -11.22 12.42 11.61
CA PRO A 71 -10.20 11.50 12.11
C PRO A 71 -10.82 10.31 12.86
N GLY A 72 -12.00 10.50 13.47
CA GLY A 72 -12.75 9.41 14.11
C GLY A 72 -13.24 8.37 13.12
N PHE A 73 -13.82 8.80 11.99
CA PHE A 73 -14.30 7.91 10.94
C PHE A 73 -13.13 7.16 10.28
N ALA A 74 -12.03 7.84 9.99
CA ALA A 74 -10.83 7.21 9.42
C ALA A 74 -10.24 6.14 10.35
N LYS A 75 -10.21 6.39 11.67
CA LYS A 75 -9.78 5.40 12.68
C LYS A 75 -10.71 4.19 12.71
N MET A 76 -12.02 4.41 12.73
CA MET A 76 -13.01 3.33 12.71
C MET A 76 -12.89 2.48 11.44
N LEU A 77 -12.81 3.12 10.26
CA LEU A 77 -12.66 2.43 8.98
C LEU A 77 -11.36 1.63 8.92
N SER A 78 -10.26 2.20 9.41
CA SER A 78 -8.98 1.49 9.54
C SER A 78 -9.10 0.27 10.44
N ALA A 79 -9.72 0.40 11.62
CA ALA A 79 -9.93 -0.72 12.54
C ALA A 79 -10.78 -1.84 11.91
N VAL A 80 -11.85 -1.49 11.18
CA VAL A 80 -12.69 -2.46 10.46
C VAL A 80 -11.90 -3.19 9.38
N VAL A 81 -11.13 -2.45 8.56
CA VAL A 81 -10.31 -3.04 7.51
C VAL A 81 -9.25 -3.98 8.08
N TRP A 82 -8.59 -3.57 9.17
CA TRP A 82 -7.65 -4.42 9.90
C TRP A 82 -8.31 -5.70 10.39
N ALA A 83 -9.47 -5.59 11.07
CA ALA A 83 -10.20 -6.74 11.56
C ALA A 83 -10.61 -7.70 10.43
N MET A 84 -11.10 -7.17 9.31
CA MET A 84 -11.51 -7.95 8.14
C MET A 84 -10.33 -8.70 7.51
N VAL A 85 -9.21 -8.01 7.26
CA VAL A 85 -8.01 -8.64 6.66
C VAL A 85 -7.39 -9.66 7.61
N LEU A 86 -7.36 -9.37 8.92
CA LEU A 86 -6.92 -10.34 9.93
C LEU A 86 -7.84 -11.56 9.97
N LEU A 87 -9.16 -11.38 9.93
CA LEU A 87 -10.11 -12.48 9.95
C LEU A 87 -9.94 -13.42 8.74
N ILE A 88 -9.57 -12.88 7.59
CA ILE A 88 -9.31 -13.66 6.37
C ILE A 88 -7.94 -14.37 6.45
N THR A 89 -6.92 -13.71 6.99
CA THR A 89 -5.52 -14.19 6.98
C THR A 89 -5.17 -15.09 8.17
N VAL A 90 -5.69 -14.82 9.37
CA VAL A 90 -5.40 -15.57 10.60
C VAL A 90 -5.78 -17.05 10.52
N PRO A 91 -6.94 -17.45 9.97
CA PRO A 91 -7.24 -18.88 9.83
C PRO A 91 -6.27 -19.59 8.89
N ASN A 92 -5.69 -18.92 7.89
CA ASN A 92 -4.61 -19.51 7.09
C ASN A 92 -3.35 -19.82 7.90
N MET A 93 -3.13 -19.14 9.03
CA MET A 93 -2.04 -19.39 9.98
C MET A 93 -2.35 -20.56 10.89
N ALA A 94 -3.58 -20.60 11.38
CA ALA A 94 -4.03 -21.51 12.44
C ALA A 94 -4.39 -22.92 11.95
N ILE A 95 -4.72 -23.08 10.66
CA ILE A 95 -5.15 -24.39 10.14
C ILE A 95 -3.98 -25.40 10.20
N PRO A 96 -4.20 -26.58 10.80
CA PRO A 96 -3.14 -27.54 11.09
C PRO A 96 -2.34 -27.97 9.87
N ILE A 97 -1.04 -28.05 10.11
CA ILE A 97 -0.04 -28.57 9.18
C ILE A 97 0.07 -30.08 9.35
N LYS A 98 0.10 -30.81 8.23
CA LYS A 98 0.56 -32.19 8.22
C LYS A 98 2.07 -32.20 8.42
N THR A 99 2.57 -32.98 9.37
CA THR A 99 3.99 -33.29 9.47
C THR A 99 4.37 -34.17 8.29
N ILE A 100 5.00 -33.56 7.27
CA ILE A 100 5.54 -34.27 6.11
C ILE A 100 7.01 -34.54 6.40
N GLU A 101 7.51 -35.70 5.95
CA GLU A 101 8.95 -35.97 5.90
C GLU A 101 9.68 -34.90 5.09
N GLU A 102 10.91 -34.61 5.46
CA GLU A 102 11.70 -33.56 4.82
C GLU A 102 11.90 -33.90 3.34
N ARG A 103 11.21 -33.15 2.46
CA ARG A 103 11.28 -33.33 1.01
C ARG A 103 11.79 -32.06 0.34
N SER A 104 12.77 -32.23 -0.55
CA SER A 104 13.24 -31.20 -1.45
C SER A 104 12.09 -30.73 -2.36
N GLY A 105 11.76 -29.44 -2.29
CA GLY A 105 10.70 -28.82 -3.11
C GLY A 105 9.30 -28.70 -2.49
N ALA A 106 9.07 -29.13 -1.24
CA ALA A 106 7.76 -28.97 -0.59
C ALA A 106 7.34 -27.49 -0.43
N GLY A 107 6.20 -27.09 -0.98
CA GLY A 107 5.63 -25.76 -0.86
C GLY A 107 4.72 -25.61 0.38
N CYS A 108 4.35 -24.37 0.72
CA CYS A 108 3.44 -24.11 1.85
C CYS A 108 2.08 -24.80 1.75
N ILE A 109 1.61 -25.12 0.54
CA ILE A 109 0.34 -25.82 0.32
C ILE A 109 0.43 -27.31 0.63
N ASP A 110 1.61 -27.90 0.55
CA ASP A 110 1.81 -29.33 0.82
C ASP A 110 1.65 -29.60 2.30
N PHE A 111 2.13 -28.68 3.14
CA PHE A 111 1.95 -28.70 4.58
C PHE A 111 0.47 -28.63 5.01
N LYS A 112 -0.46 -28.15 4.17
CA LYS A 112 -1.86 -27.94 4.60
C LYS A 112 -2.69 -29.21 4.51
N THR A 113 -3.54 -29.44 5.51
CA THR A 113 -4.64 -30.42 5.43
C THR A 113 -5.62 -30.07 4.30
N LYS A 114 -6.52 -31.01 3.93
CA LYS A 114 -7.54 -30.76 2.89
C LYS A 114 -8.35 -29.50 3.20
N PHE A 115 -8.83 -29.38 4.44
CA PHE A 115 -9.51 -28.18 4.93
C PHE A 115 -8.67 -26.90 4.77
N GLY A 116 -7.36 -26.96 5.07
CA GLY A 116 -6.45 -25.83 4.89
C GLY A 116 -6.21 -25.43 3.44
N ARG A 117 -6.22 -26.41 2.54
CA ARG A 117 -6.14 -26.17 1.09
C ARG A 117 -7.41 -25.48 0.61
N ASP A 118 -8.59 -26.00 0.96
CA ASP A 118 -9.87 -25.43 0.56
C ASP A 118 -10.03 -24.00 1.09
N TRP A 119 -9.66 -23.76 2.36
CA TRP A 119 -9.64 -22.42 2.95
C TRP A 119 -8.64 -21.49 2.26
N HIS A 120 -7.47 -22.00 1.88
CA HIS A 120 -6.46 -21.22 1.16
C HIS A 120 -6.97 -20.77 -0.22
N VAL A 121 -7.61 -21.68 -0.97
CA VAL A 121 -8.26 -21.35 -2.25
C VAL A 121 -9.37 -20.33 -2.06
N PHE A 122 -10.24 -20.53 -1.06
CA PHE A 122 -11.30 -19.58 -0.72
C PHE A 122 -10.74 -18.21 -0.38
N THR A 123 -9.69 -18.15 0.44
CA THR A 123 -9.01 -16.91 0.80
C THR A 123 -8.43 -16.23 -0.45
N ASN A 124 -7.76 -16.98 -1.33
CA ASN A 124 -7.21 -16.45 -2.58
C ASN A 124 -8.32 -15.85 -3.47
N PHE A 125 -9.50 -16.46 -3.48
CA PHE A 125 -10.66 -15.95 -4.21
C PHE A 125 -11.15 -14.61 -3.64
N ILE A 126 -11.38 -14.53 -2.32
CA ILE A 126 -11.76 -13.28 -1.63
C ILE A 126 -10.71 -12.18 -1.85
N CYS A 127 -9.44 -12.52 -1.70
CA CYS A 127 -8.30 -11.67 -1.96
C CYS A 127 -8.28 -11.11 -3.40
N THR A 128 -8.57 -11.95 -4.38
CA THR A 128 -8.69 -11.54 -5.79
C THR A 128 -9.88 -10.61 -5.98
N ALA A 129 -11.03 -10.92 -5.36
CA ALA A 129 -12.20 -10.07 -5.41
C ALA A 129 -11.91 -8.68 -4.81
N ILE A 130 -11.26 -8.59 -3.65
CA ILE A 130 -10.83 -7.33 -3.03
C ILE A 130 -9.97 -6.53 -4.02
N PHE A 131 -8.94 -7.16 -4.60
CA PHE A 131 -8.07 -6.51 -5.58
C PHE A 131 -8.85 -5.98 -6.79
N LEU A 132 -9.77 -6.75 -7.38
CA LEU A 132 -10.56 -6.31 -8.53
C LEU A 132 -11.48 -5.13 -8.18
N ASN A 133 -12.16 -5.19 -7.02
CA ASN A 133 -13.03 -4.11 -6.56
C ASN A 133 -12.26 -2.81 -6.35
N PHE A 134 -11.13 -2.85 -5.65
CA PHE A 134 -10.32 -1.65 -5.42
C PHE A 134 -9.60 -1.16 -6.68
N SER A 135 -9.22 -2.07 -7.60
CA SER A 135 -8.73 -1.68 -8.93
C SER A 135 -9.79 -0.89 -9.70
N ALA A 136 -11.04 -1.36 -9.70
CA ALA A 136 -12.15 -0.66 -10.36
C ALA A 136 -12.38 0.72 -9.73
N VAL A 137 -12.37 0.83 -8.40
CA VAL A 137 -12.48 2.10 -7.68
C VAL A 137 -11.38 3.09 -8.10
N ILE A 138 -10.12 2.64 -8.15
CA ILE A 138 -9.00 3.48 -8.56
C ILE A 138 -9.16 3.93 -10.00
N LEU A 139 -9.50 3.03 -10.93
CA LEU A 139 -9.70 3.36 -12.34
C LEU A 139 -10.84 4.35 -12.56
N ILE A 140 -11.99 4.13 -11.91
CA ILE A 140 -13.15 5.04 -11.96
C ILE A 140 -12.76 6.41 -11.40
N SER A 141 -12.07 6.44 -10.26
CA SER A 141 -11.60 7.70 -9.64
C SER A 141 -10.68 8.47 -10.59
N ASN A 142 -9.71 7.79 -11.22
CA ASN A 142 -8.82 8.39 -12.23
C ASN A 142 -9.61 8.94 -13.42
N PHE A 143 -10.53 8.15 -13.97
CA PHE A 143 -11.36 8.56 -15.10
C PHE A 143 -12.19 9.82 -14.78
N LEU A 144 -12.85 9.86 -13.61
CA LEU A 144 -13.64 11.00 -13.17
C LEU A 144 -12.79 12.27 -13.03
N VAL A 145 -11.58 12.14 -12.47
CA VAL A 145 -10.68 13.28 -12.32
C VAL A 145 -10.17 13.80 -13.65
N VAL A 146 -9.76 12.93 -14.57
CA VAL A 146 -9.33 13.32 -15.91
C VAL A 146 -10.47 14.02 -16.66
N ARG A 147 -11.69 13.47 -16.58
CA ARG A 147 -12.88 14.09 -17.19
C ARG A 147 -13.16 15.48 -16.60
N GLN A 148 -13.09 15.63 -15.29
CA GLN A 148 -13.31 16.91 -14.62
C GLN A 148 -12.26 17.95 -15.03
N LEU A 149 -10.99 17.54 -15.16
CA LEU A 149 -9.92 18.42 -15.60
C LEU A 149 -10.13 18.91 -17.04
N TYR A 150 -10.53 18.00 -17.93
CA TYR A 150 -10.82 18.37 -19.32
C TYR A 150 -11.97 19.37 -19.42
N ARG A 151 -13.02 19.21 -18.59
CA ARG A 151 -14.17 20.11 -18.54
C ARG A 151 -13.85 21.48 -17.94
N ASN A 152 -12.99 21.54 -16.92
CA ASN A 152 -12.70 22.77 -16.16
C ASN A 152 -11.36 23.43 -16.54
N LYS A 153 -10.85 23.16 -17.76
CA LYS A 153 -9.54 23.63 -18.26
C LYS A 153 -9.33 25.15 -18.17
N TYR A 154 -10.42 25.92 -18.21
CA TYR A 154 -10.40 27.40 -18.18
C TYR A 154 -10.83 28.00 -16.84
N SER A 155 -11.01 27.21 -15.78
CA SER A 155 -11.41 27.70 -14.46
C SER A 155 -10.21 28.06 -13.58
N GLU A 156 -10.37 29.02 -12.67
CA GLU A 156 -9.35 29.35 -11.66
C GLU A 156 -8.98 28.14 -10.75
N SER A 157 -9.88 27.15 -10.65
CA SER A 157 -9.66 25.90 -9.91
C SER A 157 -8.72 24.90 -10.62
N TYR A 158 -8.24 25.20 -11.83
CA TYR A 158 -7.41 24.29 -12.64
C TYR A 158 -6.09 23.91 -11.94
N SER A 159 -5.45 24.84 -11.23
CA SER A 159 -4.20 24.57 -10.49
C SER A 159 -4.38 23.56 -9.36
N SER A 160 -5.44 23.72 -8.55
CA SER A 160 -5.81 22.77 -7.49
C SER A 160 -6.19 21.39 -8.06
N ALA A 161 -6.91 21.36 -9.19
CA ALA A 161 -7.26 20.13 -9.90
C ALA A 161 -6.04 19.38 -10.45
N LYS A 162 -5.07 20.10 -11.03
CA LYS A 162 -3.81 19.52 -11.53
C LYS A 162 -3.01 18.88 -10.40
N LYS A 163 -2.91 19.54 -9.23
CA LYS A 163 -2.20 19.00 -8.07
C LYS A 163 -2.83 17.72 -7.53
N ALA A 164 -4.16 17.67 -7.44
CA ALA A 164 -4.87 16.47 -7.04
C ALA A 164 -4.71 15.33 -8.06
N LEU A 165 -4.73 15.65 -9.37
CA LEU A 165 -4.46 14.67 -10.44
C LEU A 165 -3.04 14.09 -10.31
N THR A 166 -2.01 14.91 -10.11
CA THR A 166 -0.63 14.40 -9.93
C THR A 166 -0.55 13.44 -8.75
N SER A 167 -1.23 13.75 -7.64
CA SER A 167 -1.27 12.85 -6.49
C SER A 167 -1.97 11.52 -6.80
N ILE A 168 -3.11 11.54 -7.51
CA ILE A 168 -3.85 10.32 -7.87
C ILE A 168 -3.09 9.49 -8.90
N LEU A 169 -2.46 10.12 -9.89
CA LEU A 169 -1.64 9.42 -10.88
C LEU A 169 -0.43 8.74 -10.24
N LEU A 170 0.23 9.39 -9.26
CA LEU A 170 1.31 8.78 -8.50
C LEU A 170 0.83 7.56 -7.69
N VAL A 171 -0.29 7.70 -6.97
CA VAL A 171 -0.96 6.58 -6.26
C VAL A 171 -1.22 5.42 -7.22
N THR A 172 -1.77 5.73 -8.39
CA THR A 172 -2.15 4.75 -9.41
C THR A 172 -0.93 4.08 -10.01
N ALA A 173 0.13 4.84 -10.31
CA ALA A 173 1.38 4.29 -10.81
C ALA A 173 2.02 3.31 -9.80
N GLY A 174 2.12 3.71 -8.53
CA GLY A 174 2.60 2.83 -7.46
C GLY A 174 1.75 1.56 -7.34
N TYR A 175 0.42 1.71 -7.36
CA TYR A 175 -0.51 0.59 -7.32
C TYR A 175 -0.34 -0.39 -8.49
N LEU A 176 -0.27 0.13 -9.71
CA LEU A 176 -0.11 -0.65 -10.92
C LEU A 176 1.23 -1.39 -10.93
N LEU A 177 2.32 -0.72 -10.53
CA LEU A 177 3.64 -1.33 -10.50
C LEU A 177 3.78 -2.38 -9.41
N CYS A 178 3.21 -2.15 -8.22
CA CYS A 178 3.39 -3.04 -7.08
C CYS A 178 2.43 -4.23 -7.11
N PHE A 179 1.14 -4.02 -7.38
CA PHE A 179 0.12 -5.05 -7.11
C PHE A 179 -0.41 -5.77 -8.34
N VAL A 180 -0.48 -5.11 -9.50
CA VAL A 180 -1.05 -5.72 -10.71
C VAL A 180 -0.23 -6.90 -11.22
N PRO A 181 1.12 -6.82 -11.36
CA PRO A 181 1.93 -7.96 -11.81
C PRO A 181 1.69 -9.20 -10.96
N TYR A 182 1.62 -9.01 -9.65
CA TYR A 182 1.40 -10.09 -8.70
C TYR A 182 0.06 -10.78 -8.90
N HIS A 183 -1.03 -10.02 -9.00
CA HIS A 183 -2.37 -10.61 -9.15
C HIS A 183 -2.56 -11.28 -10.51
N ILE A 184 -1.97 -10.73 -11.59
CA ILE A 184 -1.98 -11.35 -12.92
C ILE A 184 -1.35 -12.74 -12.88
N VAL A 185 -0.21 -12.90 -12.19
CA VAL A 185 0.50 -14.18 -12.11
C VAL A 185 -0.11 -15.12 -11.06
N ARG A 186 -0.66 -14.57 -9.97
CA ARG A 186 -1.23 -15.38 -8.89
C ARG A 186 -2.48 -16.14 -9.28
N ILE A 187 -3.32 -15.59 -10.15
CA ILE A 187 -4.53 -16.27 -10.65
C ILE A 187 -4.17 -17.60 -11.34
N PRO A 188 -3.34 -17.65 -12.41
CA PRO A 188 -2.94 -18.90 -13.05
C PRO A 188 -2.11 -19.80 -12.12
N TYR A 189 -1.30 -19.25 -11.21
CA TYR A 189 -0.60 -20.05 -10.20
C TYR A 189 -1.55 -20.72 -9.19
N THR A 190 -2.67 -20.09 -8.85
CA THR A 190 -3.68 -20.70 -7.97
C THR A 190 -4.41 -21.83 -8.70
N LEU A 191 -4.71 -21.64 -9.99
CA LEU A 191 -5.26 -22.69 -10.84
C LEU A 191 -4.28 -23.84 -11.04
N SER A 192 -2.98 -23.58 -11.14
CA SER A 192 -1.99 -24.67 -11.30
C SER A 192 -1.81 -25.56 -10.07
N GLN A 193 -2.28 -25.08 -8.93
CA GLN A 193 -2.33 -25.85 -7.68
C GLN A 193 -3.59 -26.69 -7.53
N SER A 194 -4.60 -26.50 -8.39
CA SER A 194 -5.65 -27.51 -8.60
C SER A 194 -5.17 -28.54 -9.62
N ASP A 195 -5.75 -29.74 -9.62
CA ASP A 195 -5.35 -30.83 -10.53
C ASP A 195 -5.64 -30.54 -12.03
N THR A 196 -5.97 -29.29 -12.37
CA THR A 196 -6.28 -28.82 -13.72
C THR A 196 -5.04 -28.63 -14.60
N ILE A 197 -3.89 -28.28 -14.02
CA ILE A 197 -2.62 -28.17 -14.74
C ILE A 197 -1.72 -29.34 -14.32
N THR A 198 -1.34 -30.19 -15.27
CA THR A 198 -0.50 -31.38 -15.03
C THR A 198 0.98 -31.15 -15.37
N SER A 199 1.30 -30.13 -16.18
CA SER A 199 2.67 -29.83 -16.61
C SER A 199 3.54 -29.31 -15.45
N CYS A 200 4.59 -30.07 -15.11
CA CYS A 200 5.56 -29.71 -14.07
C CYS A 200 6.35 -28.44 -14.41
N SER A 201 6.79 -28.29 -15.66
CA SER A 201 7.54 -27.11 -16.12
C SER A 201 6.72 -25.83 -16.01
N LEU A 202 5.43 -25.91 -16.34
CA LEU A 202 4.51 -24.78 -16.21
C LEU A 202 4.27 -24.41 -14.73
N LYS A 203 4.09 -25.40 -13.85
CA LYS A 203 3.98 -25.15 -12.40
C LYS A 203 5.20 -24.44 -11.84
N GLN A 204 6.41 -24.89 -12.23
CA GLN A 204 7.65 -24.29 -11.78
C GLN A 204 7.84 -22.86 -12.33
N ALA A 205 7.49 -22.63 -13.60
CA ALA A 205 7.53 -21.29 -14.20
C ALA A 205 6.56 -20.33 -13.49
N LEU A 206 5.32 -20.75 -13.23
CA LEU A 206 4.32 -19.96 -12.50
C LEU A 206 4.75 -19.68 -11.06
N PHE A 207 5.37 -20.65 -10.38
CA PHE A 207 5.92 -20.45 -9.04
C PHE A 207 6.99 -19.36 -9.04
N LYS A 208 8.00 -19.46 -9.93
CA LYS A 208 9.06 -18.46 -10.04
C LYS A 208 8.52 -17.07 -10.41
N ALA A 209 7.57 -17.01 -11.34
CA ALA A 209 6.93 -15.76 -11.72
C ALA A 209 6.14 -15.14 -10.55
N LYS A 210 5.44 -15.97 -9.76
CA LYS A 210 4.69 -15.54 -8.58
C LYS A 210 5.62 -15.00 -7.49
N GLU A 211 6.75 -15.65 -7.25
CA GLU A 211 7.76 -15.14 -6.29
C GLU A 211 8.43 -13.84 -6.78
N SER A 212 8.76 -13.76 -8.07
CA SER A 212 9.33 -12.54 -8.67
C SER A 212 8.36 -11.35 -8.57
N THR A 213 7.11 -11.54 -9.00
CA THR A 213 6.08 -10.49 -8.93
C THR A 213 5.72 -10.10 -7.49
N MET A 214 5.95 -10.99 -6.51
CA MET A 214 5.77 -10.67 -5.09
C MET A 214 6.77 -9.63 -4.59
N LEU A 215 7.98 -9.55 -5.17
CA LEU A 215 8.96 -8.51 -4.83
C LEU A 215 8.46 -7.12 -5.22
N PHE A 216 7.74 -7.01 -6.34
CA PHE A 216 7.08 -5.76 -6.72
C PHE A 216 6.01 -5.37 -5.71
N ALA A 217 5.21 -6.33 -5.22
CA ALA A 217 4.19 -6.06 -4.20
C ALA A 217 4.81 -5.59 -2.87
N VAL A 218 5.91 -6.21 -2.44
CA VAL A 218 6.69 -5.80 -1.27
C VAL A 218 7.25 -4.39 -1.44
N SER A 219 7.64 -4.00 -2.65
CA SER A 219 8.22 -2.68 -2.93
C SER A 219 7.24 -1.53 -2.67
N ASN A 220 5.95 -1.79 -2.43
CA ASN A 220 5.00 -0.78 -1.96
C ASN A 220 5.51 0.01 -0.74
N LEU A 221 6.29 -0.62 0.15
CA LEU A 221 6.90 0.05 1.30
C LEU A 221 7.75 1.28 0.92
N CYS A 222 8.33 1.28 -0.28
CA CYS A 222 9.11 2.41 -0.81
C CYS A 222 8.23 3.52 -1.38
N PHE A 223 6.98 3.21 -1.75
CA PHE A 223 6.02 4.16 -2.30
C PHE A 223 5.24 4.89 -1.21
N ASP A 224 5.14 4.32 0.00
CA ASP A 224 4.46 4.95 1.12
C ASP A 224 5.05 6.34 1.48
N PRO A 225 6.39 6.55 1.61
CA PRO A 225 6.96 7.87 1.85
C PRO A 225 6.66 8.90 0.75
N ILE A 226 6.69 8.48 -0.52
CA ILE A 226 6.35 9.32 -1.68
C ILE A 226 4.90 9.76 -1.56
N LEU A 227 4.01 8.81 -1.26
CA LEU A 227 2.61 9.08 -1.04
C LEU A 227 2.39 10.08 0.10
N TYR A 228 3.02 9.88 1.26
CA TYR A 228 2.90 10.80 2.40
C TYR A 228 3.42 12.21 2.08
N TYR A 229 4.53 12.33 1.34
CA TYR A 229 5.04 13.61 0.88
C TYR A 229 4.04 14.35 -0.02
N HIS A 230 3.38 13.67 -0.95
CA HIS A 230 2.38 14.34 -1.80
C HIS A 230 1.06 14.63 -1.07
N LEU A 231 0.64 13.79 -0.13
CA LEU A 231 -0.64 13.93 0.57
C LEU A 231 -0.60 14.92 1.75
N SER A 232 0.51 15.01 2.49
CA SER A 232 0.58 15.74 3.76
C SER A 232 1.46 16.99 3.67
N LYS A 233 0.85 18.18 3.86
CA LYS A 233 1.59 19.45 3.98
C LYS A 233 2.57 19.41 5.16
N SER A 234 2.15 18.88 6.30
CA SER A 234 2.96 18.78 7.51
C SER A 234 4.15 17.83 7.32
N PHE A 235 3.97 16.72 6.59
CA PHE A 235 5.07 15.82 6.26
C PHE A 235 6.06 16.49 5.30
N ARG A 236 5.58 17.23 4.28
CA ARG A 236 6.46 18.00 3.40
C ARG A 236 7.31 19.00 4.15
N LEU A 237 6.70 19.79 5.05
CA LEU A 237 7.41 20.82 5.81
C LEU A 237 8.51 20.18 6.67
N LYS A 238 8.19 19.14 7.44
CA LYS A 238 9.17 18.42 8.26
C LYS A 238 10.28 17.77 7.42
N PHE A 239 9.92 17.19 6.28
CA PHE A 239 10.89 16.60 5.36
C PHE A 239 11.84 17.68 4.82
N THR A 240 11.30 18.80 4.32
CA THR A 240 12.11 19.92 3.84
C THR A 240 13.01 20.46 4.95
N GLU A 241 12.50 20.71 6.15
CA GLU A 241 13.29 21.16 7.32
C GLU A 241 14.42 20.18 7.70
N THR A 242 14.21 18.88 7.53
CA THR A 242 15.24 17.86 7.84
C THR A 242 16.36 17.85 6.79
N PHE A 243 16.06 18.19 5.53
CA PHE A 243 17.03 18.18 4.43
C PHE A 243 17.60 19.57 4.09
N THR A 244 16.95 20.65 4.49
CA THR A 244 17.53 21.99 4.50
C THR A 244 18.17 22.22 5.86
N SER A 245 19.49 22.03 5.94
CA SER A 245 20.29 22.53 7.08
C SER A 245 19.89 23.97 7.40
N PRO A 246 19.81 24.39 8.68
CA PRO A 246 19.64 25.79 9.02
C PRO A 246 20.73 26.58 8.31
N ARG A 247 20.33 27.40 7.35
CA ARG A 247 21.23 28.39 6.76
C ARG A 247 21.35 29.46 7.83
N GLU A 248 22.47 29.52 8.54
CA GLU A 248 22.78 30.63 9.45
C GLU A 248 22.65 31.92 8.64
N GLU A 249 21.53 32.62 8.85
CA GLU A 249 21.33 33.97 8.37
C GLU A 249 22.10 34.87 9.33
N ASN A 250 23.37 35.15 8.98
CA ASN A 250 24.12 36.23 9.61
C ASN A 250 23.39 37.55 9.30
N ALA A 251 22.59 38.00 10.26
CA ALA A 251 21.97 39.32 10.24
C ALA A 251 23.08 40.40 10.26
N PRO A 252 23.00 41.46 9.44
CA PRO A 252 23.83 42.62 9.62
C PRO A 252 23.37 43.38 10.87
N THR A 253 24.28 43.56 11.82
CA THR A 253 24.10 44.42 12.98
C THR A 253 24.03 45.88 12.50
N GLU A 254 22.83 46.44 12.31
CA GLU A 254 22.66 47.89 12.25
C GLU A 254 22.72 48.46 13.66
N GLY A 255 23.84 49.12 13.95
CA GLY A 255 24.03 49.97 15.12
C GLY A 255 23.10 51.19 15.08
N GLY A 256 22.64 51.58 16.26
CA GLY A 256 21.56 52.54 16.44
C GLY A 256 21.91 54.02 16.28
N HIS A 257 21.01 54.82 16.87
CA HIS A 257 20.99 56.29 17.02
C HIS A 257 20.48 57.11 15.83
N HIS A 258 19.24 57.61 15.90
CA HIS A 258 18.99 58.93 16.51
C HIS A 258 17.50 59.28 16.60
N THR A 259 17.08 59.65 17.81
CA THR A 259 15.84 60.34 18.17
C THR A 259 15.83 61.76 17.59
N THR A 260 14.71 62.23 17.02
CA THR A 260 14.27 63.64 17.15
C THR A 260 12.75 63.74 16.93
N SER A 261 12.10 64.26 17.96
CA SER A 261 10.70 64.62 18.06
C SER A 261 10.36 65.83 17.20
N GLN A 262 9.22 65.82 16.52
CA GLN A 262 8.46 67.04 16.20
C GLN A 262 6.99 66.66 16.01
N GLN A 263 6.16 67.11 16.95
CA GLN A 263 4.71 67.21 16.76
C GLN A 263 4.28 68.54 17.38
N THR A 264 3.99 69.51 16.52
CA THR A 264 3.34 70.77 16.89
C THR A 264 2.07 70.93 16.07
N GLN A 265 1.03 71.34 16.78
CA GLN A 265 -0.14 72.12 16.33
C GLN A 265 -1.42 71.37 15.92
N LYS A 266 -2.39 71.39 16.84
CA LYS A 266 -3.58 72.27 16.73
C LYS A 266 -4.33 72.36 18.07
N HIS A 267 -4.23 73.53 18.71
CA HIS A 267 -5.38 74.37 19.00
C HIS A 267 -4.95 75.84 19.06
#